data_AF-A0A1R3HT96-F1
#
_entry.id   AF-A0A1R3HT96-F1
#
_cell.length_a   1.000
_cell.length_b   1.000
_cell.length_c   1.000
_cell.angle_alpha   90.00
_cell.angle_beta   90.00
_cell.angle_gamma   90.00
#
_symmetry.space_group_name_H-M   'P 1'
#
loop_
_entity.id
_entity.type
_entity.pdbx_description
1 polymer ?
#
loop_
_entity_poly.entity_id
_entity_poly.type
_entity_poly.pdbx_seq_one_letter_code
_entity_poly.pdbx_strand_id
1 'polypeptide(L)'
;MMLQPQADDLVSQHKPDAIISDQNIPWTAEIAEKYGIPRLVFHGSCCFSICLSIVASQHNQKVTVNSDTESFLVPGLPDPVYIARSQMPERFFGKMGLHEFFDKFIEAERKTYAVVANTFVEIESEYIKHYEKIGVSKEGSSYVNIGLLIKDLLKLKKERLEKQVLHQLAKNPPCIMHLSN
;
A
#
# COMPACT_ATOMS: atom_id res chain seq x y z
N MET A 1 15.05 -7.56 -10.74
CA MET A 1 14.24 -8.82 -10.67
C MET A 1 13.77 -9.19 -12.09
N MET A 2 13.46 -10.47 -12.36
CA MET A 2 13.22 -11.01 -13.72
C MET A 2 12.06 -10.34 -14.50
N LEU A 3 11.05 -9.79 -13.82
CA LEU A 3 9.86 -9.18 -14.44
C LEU A 3 9.88 -7.64 -14.50
N GLN A 4 10.91 -7.01 -13.96
CA GLN A 4 10.97 -5.55 -13.84
C GLN A 4 11.03 -4.84 -15.20
N PRO A 5 11.84 -5.27 -16.19
CA PRO A 5 11.86 -4.64 -17.50
C PRO A 5 10.52 -4.69 -18.22
N GLN A 6 9.83 -5.84 -18.18
CA GLN A 6 8.54 -6.03 -18.84
C GLN A 6 7.45 -5.17 -18.19
N ALA A 7 7.49 -5.02 -16.87
CA ALA A 7 6.57 -4.14 -16.16
C ALA A 7 6.82 -2.65 -16.48
N ASP A 8 8.10 -2.24 -16.60
CA ASP A 8 8.48 -0.90 -17.01
C ASP A 8 7.98 -0.58 -18.43
N ASP A 9 8.18 -1.51 -19.37
CA ASP A 9 7.67 -1.42 -20.74
C ASP A 9 6.15 -1.29 -20.77
N LEU A 10 5.42 -2.09 -19.98
CA LEU A 10 3.96 -2.03 -19.90
C LEU A 10 3.48 -0.66 -19.40
N VAL A 11 4.11 -0.11 -18.36
CA VAL A 11 3.78 1.22 -17.81
C VAL A 11 4.09 2.32 -18.83
N SER A 12 5.23 2.22 -19.52
CA SER A 12 5.62 3.15 -20.59
C SER A 12 4.59 3.21 -21.72
N GLN A 13 4.13 2.04 -22.17
CA GLN A 13 3.20 1.89 -23.30
C GLN A 13 1.78 2.34 -22.94
N HIS A 14 1.27 1.90 -21.79
CA HIS A 14 -0.14 2.08 -21.42
C HIS A 14 -0.39 3.33 -20.57
N LYS A 15 0.65 3.93 -19.98
CA LYS A 15 0.59 5.15 -19.17
C LYS A 15 -0.55 5.13 -18.13
N PRO A 16 -0.57 4.12 -17.25
CA PRO A 16 -1.64 3.96 -16.27
C PRO A 16 -1.69 5.13 -15.28
N ASP A 17 -2.85 5.32 -14.66
CA ASP A 17 -3.04 6.35 -13.63
C ASP A 17 -2.36 6.00 -12.29
N ALA A 18 -2.18 4.72 -12.00
CA ALA A 18 -1.58 4.21 -10.77
C ALA A 18 -1.05 2.78 -10.99
N ILE A 19 -0.15 2.34 -10.11
CA ILE A 19 0.27 0.94 -9.99
C ILE A 19 -0.28 0.37 -8.70
N ILE A 20 -1.01 -0.74 -8.78
CA ILE A 20 -1.34 -1.56 -7.61
C ILE A 20 -0.49 -2.82 -7.70
N SER A 21 0.33 -3.08 -6.69
CA SER A 21 1.24 -4.22 -6.70
C SER A 21 1.35 -4.87 -5.32
N ASP A 22 1.63 -6.16 -5.33
CA ASP A 22 1.86 -6.93 -4.12
C ASP A 22 3.06 -6.38 -3.34
N GLN A 23 3.02 -6.46 -2.02
CA GLN A 23 4.13 -6.10 -1.15
C GLN A 23 5.44 -6.78 -1.55
N ASN A 24 5.39 -8.03 -2.04
CA ASN A 24 6.53 -8.84 -2.46
C ASN A 24 7.22 -8.37 -3.76
N ILE A 25 6.72 -7.28 -4.37
CA ILE A 25 7.21 -6.73 -5.64
C ILE A 25 7.71 -5.28 -5.44
N PRO A 26 8.74 -5.04 -4.61
CA PRO A 26 9.10 -3.70 -4.13
C PRO A 26 9.63 -2.78 -5.24
N TRP A 27 10.24 -3.34 -6.29
CA TRP A 27 10.76 -2.59 -7.45
C TRP A 27 9.68 -1.87 -8.26
N THR A 28 8.39 -2.18 -8.05
CA THR A 28 7.29 -1.40 -8.64
C THR A 28 7.22 0.03 -8.09
N ALA A 29 7.79 0.28 -6.90
CA ALA A 29 7.94 1.64 -6.38
C ALA A 29 8.89 2.48 -7.23
N GLU A 30 9.98 1.91 -7.72
CA GLU A 30 10.94 2.59 -8.60
C GLU A 30 10.29 2.93 -9.95
N ILE A 31 9.49 2.01 -10.50
CA ILE A 31 8.74 2.25 -11.74
C ILE A 31 7.72 3.37 -11.52
N ALA A 32 6.94 3.30 -10.45
CA ALA A 32 5.95 4.33 -10.13
C ALA A 32 6.59 5.72 -9.99
N GLU A 33 7.72 5.80 -9.28
CA GLU A 33 8.52 7.01 -9.13
C GLU A 33 9.06 7.54 -10.47
N LYS A 34 9.63 6.65 -11.30
CA LYS A 34 10.14 6.99 -12.64
C LYS A 34 9.09 7.65 -13.52
N TYR A 35 7.86 7.15 -13.51
CA TYR A 35 6.76 7.67 -14.34
C TYR A 35 5.91 8.74 -13.63
N GLY A 36 6.23 9.08 -12.37
CA GLY A 36 5.50 10.09 -11.60
C GLY A 36 4.04 9.71 -11.31
N ILE A 37 3.75 8.42 -11.15
CA ILE A 37 2.41 7.91 -10.84
C ILE A 37 2.36 7.29 -9.43
N PRO A 38 1.22 7.34 -8.73
CA PRO A 38 1.11 6.73 -7.41
C PRO A 38 1.23 5.21 -7.47
N ARG A 39 1.98 4.64 -6.52
CA ARG A 39 1.92 3.21 -6.21
C ARG A 39 1.02 2.98 -5.00
N LEU A 40 0.16 1.98 -5.08
CA LEU A 40 -0.54 1.41 -3.95
C LEU A 40 -0.02 0.00 -3.70
N VAL A 41 0.30 -0.31 -2.45
CA VAL A 41 0.74 -1.67 -2.07
C VAL A 41 -0.47 -2.47 -1.63
N PHE A 42 -0.64 -3.66 -2.21
CA PHE A 42 -1.62 -4.62 -1.76
C PHE A 42 -0.94 -5.67 -0.88
N HIS A 43 -1.35 -5.77 0.38
CA HIS A 43 -0.77 -6.74 1.33
C HIS A 43 -1.42 -8.12 1.23
N GLY A 44 -2.65 -8.22 0.71
CA GLY A 44 -3.42 -9.47 0.68
C GLY A 44 -3.93 -9.98 2.04
N SER A 45 -3.40 -9.44 3.14
CA SER A 45 -3.77 -9.75 4.52
C SER A 45 -4.76 -8.75 5.13
N CYS A 46 -5.35 -9.14 6.26
CA CYS A 46 -6.18 -8.26 7.07
C CYS A 46 -5.34 -7.19 7.80
N CYS A 47 -5.99 -6.11 8.26
CA CYS A 47 -5.30 -5.00 8.90
C CYS A 47 -4.64 -5.41 10.23
N PHE A 48 -5.27 -6.32 10.99
CA PHE A 48 -4.66 -6.93 12.17
C PHE A 48 -3.27 -7.49 11.89
N SER A 49 -3.14 -8.30 10.84
CA SER A 49 -1.90 -9.00 10.50
C SER A 49 -0.79 -8.03 10.08
N ILE A 50 -1.17 -6.94 9.41
CA ILE A 50 -0.23 -5.88 9.01
C ILE A 50 0.27 -5.14 10.25
N CYS A 51 -0.63 -4.73 11.16
CA CYS A 51 -0.26 -4.07 12.41
C CYS A 51 0.65 -4.95 13.26
N LEU A 52 0.29 -6.23 13.44
CA LEU A 52 1.09 -7.23 14.13
C LEU A 52 2.50 -7.32 13.54
N SER A 53 2.61 -7.32 12.21
CA SER A 53 3.90 -7.38 11.53
C SER A 53 4.78 -6.15 11.80
N ILE A 54 4.18 -4.96 11.78
CA ILE A 54 4.87 -3.70 12.05
C ILE A 54 5.35 -3.65 13.50
N VAL A 55 4.47 -3.87 14.48
CA VAL A 55 4.84 -3.79 15.90
C VAL A 55 5.85 -4.87 16.27
N ALA A 56 5.71 -6.09 15.74
CA ALA A 56 6.70 -7.13 15.92
C ALA A 56 8.06 -6.64 15.43
N SER A 57 8.17 -6.17 14.18
CA SER A 57 9.43 -5.66 13.62
C SER A 57 10.09 -4.55 14.47
N GLN A 58 9.30 -3.67 15.10
CA GLN A 58 9.79 -2.61 15.97
C GLN A 58 10.24 -3.10 17.36
N HIS A 59 9.65 -4.19 17.84
CA HIS A 59 9.85 -4.73 19.18
C HIS A 59 10.73 -5.99 19.25
N ASN A 60 11.17 -6.52 18.10
CA ASN A 60 11.99 -7.74 17.96
C ASN A 60 13.23 -7.81 18.87
N GLN A 61 13.78 -6.67 19.30
CA GLN A 61 14.96 -6.62 20.16
C GLN A 61 14.64 -6.66 21.67
N LYS A 62 13.37 -6.63 22.08
CA LYS A 62 12.97 -6.42 23.48
C LYS A 62 12.27 -7.62 24.14
N VAL A 63 11.94 -8.68 23.39
CA VAL A 63 11.21 -9.83 23.94
C VAL A 63 12.16 -11.01 24.20
N THR A 64 12.51 -11.20 25.47
CA THR A 64 13.21 -12.41 25.95
C THR A 64 12.17 -13.40 26.46
N VAL A 65 12.00 -14.51 25.74
CA VAL A 65 11.20 -15.67 26.19
C VAL A 65 12.11 -16.87 26.44
N ASN A 66 11.73 -17.71 27.40
CA ASN A 66 12.52 -18.86 27.86
C ASN A 66 12.41 -20.06 26.91
N SER A 67 11.36 -20.12 26.08
CA SER A 67 11.19 -21.14 25.05
C SER A 67 10.48 -20.60 23.80
N ASP A 68 10.53 -21.35 22.70
CA ASP A 68 9.86 -20.95 21.45
C ASP A 68 8.33 -21.13 21.51
N THR A 69 7.83 -21.90 22.47
CA THR A 69 6.39 -22.18 22.68
C THR A 69 5.76 -21.33 23.77
N GLU A 70 6.57 -20.66 24.59
CA GLU A 70 6.09 -19.70 25.58
C GLU A 70 5.46 -18.50 24.88
N SER A 71 4.20 -18.23 25.21
CA SER A 71 3.48 -17.07 24.66
C SER A 71 3.85 -15.81 25.44
N PHE A 72 4.05 -14.72 24.71
CA PHE A 72 4.30 -13.40 25.28
C PHE A 72 3.28 -12.39 24.76
N LEU A 73 3.02 -11.35 25.56
CA LEU A 73 2.18 -10.23 25.15
C LEU A 73 2.92 -9.41 24.08
N VAL A 74 2.29 -9.22 22.92
CA VAL A 74 2.80 -8.33 21.88
C VAL A 74 2.49 -6.88 22.27
N PRO A 75 3.51 -6.06 22.58
CA PRO A 75 3.26 -4.67 22.92
C PRO A 75 2.84 -3.87 21.68
N GLY A 76 2.04 -2.83 21.91
CA GLY A 76 1.72 -1.83 20.89
C GLY A 76 0.46 -2.10 20.08
N LEU A 77 -0.22 -3.25 20.23
CA LEU A 77 -1.51 -3.50 19.57
C LEU A 77 -2.70 -2.91 20.35
N PRO A 78 -3.84 -2.66 19.68
CA PRO A 78 -5.08 -2.24 20.33
C PRO A 78 -5.60 -3.23 21.39
N ASP A 79 -5.48 -4.52 21.10
CA ASP A 79 -5.92 -5.61 21.99
C ASP A 79 -4.73 -6.36 22.61
N PRO A 80 -4.92 -6.98 23.78
CA PRO A 80 -3.92 -7.88 24.34
C PRO A 80 -3.82 -9.16 23.50
N VAL A 81 -2.76 -9.26 22.70
CA VAL A 81 -2.47 -10.43 21.88
C VAL A 81 -1.27 -11.17 22.45
N TYR A 82 -1.48 -12.46 22.75
CA TYR A 82 -0.42 -13.36 23.20
C TYR A 82 -0.03 -14.29 22.06
N ILE A 83 1.25 -14.34 21.74
CA ILE A 83 1.77 -15.20 20.67
C ILE A 83 3.08 -15.84 21.09
N ALA A 84 3.31 -17.08 20.65
CA ALA A 84 4.57 -17.78 20.83
C ALA A 84 5.51 -17.51 19.64
N ARG A 85 6.82 -17.61 19.87
CA ARG A 85 7.82 -17.44 18.80
C ARG A 85 7.57 -18.41 17.64
N SER A 86 7.17 -19.65 17.94
CA SER A 86 6.87 -20.69 16.95
C SER A 86 5.68 -20.39 16.04
N GLN A 87 4.83 -19.41 16.40
CA GLN A 87 3.67 -18.99 15.60
C GLN A 87 4.00 -17.80 14.68
N MET A 88 5.20 -17.23 14.81
CA MET A 88 5.66 -16.11 14.00
C MET A 88 6.72 -16.55 12.98
N PRO A 89 6.64 -16.08 11.72
CA PRO A 89 7.69 -16.27 10.74
C PRO A 89 9.07 -15.79 11.23
N GLU A 90 10.13 -16.53 10.89
CA GLU A 90 11.49 -16.24 11.37
C GLU A 90 12.03 -14.85 10.97
N ARG A 91 11.48 -14.25 9.90
CA ARG A 91 11.76 -12.87 9.52
C ARG A 91 11.48 -11.86 10.64
N PHE A 92 10.55 -12.18 11.54
CA PHE A 92 10.25 -11.40 12.73
C PHE A 92 11.25 -11.62 13.87
N PHE A 93 12.36 -12.32 13.66
CA PHE A 93 13.39 -12.47 14.71
C PHE A 93 14.79 -12.13 14.21
N GLY A 94 14.92 -11.52 13.02
CA GLY A 94 16.18 -10.98 12.50
C GLY A 94 17.22 -12.03 12.08
N LYS A 95 16.87 -13.32 12.03
CA LYS A 95 17.82 -14.42 11.83
C LYS A 95 18.06 -14.85 10.38
N MET A 96 17.36 -14.26 9.40
CA MET A 96 17.37 -14.79 8.03
C MET A 96 18.54 -14.33 7.15
N GLY A 97 19.40 -13.40 7.59
CA GLY A 97 20.47 -12.85 6.72
C GLY A 97 19.96 -12.08 5.49
N LEU A 98 18.64 -11.80 5.44
CA LEU A 98 17.94 -11.12 4.35
C LEU A 98 17.71 -9.64 4.66
N HIS A 99 18.56 -9.02 5.47
CA HIS A 99 18.32 -7.64 5.95
C HIS A 99 18.20 -6.66 4.78
N GLU A 100 19.12 -6.70 3.82
CA GLU A 100 19.07 -5.85 2.62
C GLU A 100 17.81 -6.10 1.78
N PHE A 101 17.31 -7.33 1.77
CA PHE A 101 16.06 -7.66 1.09
C PHE A 101 14.88 -7.03 1.82
N PHE A 102 14.83 -7.11 3.15
CA PHE A 102 13.82 -6.47 3.99
C PHE A 102 13.84 -4.94 3.94
N ASP A 103 15.03 -4.34 3.85
CA ASP A 103 15.18 -2.90 3.73
C ASP A 103 14.53 -2.39 2.43
N LYS A 104 14.65 -3.15 1.33
CA LYS A 104 13.97 -2.81 0.07
C LYS A 104 12.44 -2.82 0.19
N PHE A 105 11.86 -3.68 1.03
CA PHE A 105 10.41 -3.65 1.29
C PHE A 105 10.01 -2.40 2.05
N ILE A 106 10.74 -2.09 3.12
CA ILE A 106 10.46 -0.91 3.96
C ILE A 106 10.59 0.36 3.12
N GLU A 107 11.65 0.48 2.33
CA GLU A 107 11.85 1.63 1.44
C GLU A 107 10.78 1.73 0.35
N ALA A 108 10.38 0.60 -0.25
CA ALA A 108 9.28 0.60 -1.22
C ALA A 108 7.93 0.97 -0.57
N GLU A 109 7.68 0.53 0.67
CA GLU A 109 6.47 0.87 1.42
C GLU A 109 6.45 2.36 1.79
N ARG A 110 7.59 2.93 2.19
CA ARG A 110 7.75 4.39 2.41
C ARG A 110 7.45 5.21 1.16
N LYS A 111 7.82 4.72 -0.01
CA LYS A 111 7.54 5.36 -1.31
C LYS A 111 6.11 5.15 -1.81
N THR A 112 5.32 4.35 -1.11
CA THR A 112 3.95 4.04 -1.52
C THR A 112 3.02 5.18 -1.15
N TYR A 113 2.10 5.49 -2.06
CA TYR A 113 1.06 6.48 -1.85
C TYR A 113 0.08 6.02 -0.77
N ALA A 114 -0.36 4.76 -0.87
CA ALA A 114 -1.26 4.18 0.12
C ALA A 114 -1.20 2.65 0.20
N VAL A 115 -1.69 2.12 1.31
CA VAL A 115 -1.76 0.68 1.57
C VAL A 115 -3.18 0.17 1.39
N VAL A 116 -3.29 -0.96 0.70
CA VAL A 116 -4.53 -1.69 0.43
C VAL A 116 -4.50 -2.99 1.21
N ALA A 117 -5.38 -3.07 2.20
CA ALA A 117 -5.56 -4.25 3.03
C ALA A 117 -6.86 -4.97 2.65
N ASN A 118 -6.84 -6.29 2.81
CA ASN A 118 -7.95 -7.16 2.44
C ASN A 118 -8.91 -7.28 3.64
N THR A 119 -9.65 -6.21 3.92
CA THR A 119 -10.56 -6.14 5.06
C THR A 119 -11.72 -5.16 4.81
N PHE A 120 -12.64 -5.10 5.78
CA PHE A 120 -13.76 -4.18 5.84
C PHE A 120 -13.66 -3.31 7.09
N VAL A 121 -14.07 -2.04 6.97
CA VAL A 121 -13.95 -1.06 8.07
C VAL A 121 -14.76 -1.50 9.27
N GLU A 122 -15.92 -2.10 9.02
CA GLU A 122 -16.87 -2.58 10.00
C GLU A 122 -16.31 -3.72 10.86
N ILE A 123 -15.31 -4.48 10.36
CA ILE A 123 -14.72 -5.62 11.06
C ILE A 123 -13.48 -5.20 11.86
N GLU A 124 -12.62 -4.35 11.30
CA GLU A 124 -11.30 -4.06 11.87
C GLU A 124 -11.07 -2.56 12.18
N SER A 125 -12.12 -1.76 12.40
CA SER A 125 -12.03 -0.30 12.57
C SER A 125 -10.95 0.19 13.54
N GLU A 126 -10.74 -0.47 14.67
CA GLU A 126 -9.69 -0.11 15.64
C GLU A 126 -8.28 -0.40 15.10
N TYR A 127 -8.09 -1.50 14.36
CA TYR A 127 -6.82 -1.80 13.70
C TYR A 127 -6.55 -0.87 12.53
N ILE A 128 -7.59 -0.42 11.82
CA ILE A 128 -7.45 0.60 10.75
C ILE A 128 -6.92 1.90 11.32
N LYS A 129 -7.58 2.42 12.37
CA LYS A 129 -7.14 3.62 13.08
C LYS A 129 -5.75 3.45 13.69
N HIS A 130 -5.41 2.24 14.10
CA HIS A 130 -4.10 1.94 14.63
C HIS A 130 -3.03 1.96 13.53
N TYR A 131 -3.29 1.32 12.39
CA TYR A 131 -2.41 1.33 11.22
C TYR A 131 -2.12 2.75 10.74
N GLU A 132 -3.12 3.62 10.68
CA GLU A 132 -2.96 5.04 10.33
C GLU A 132 -1.94 5.77 11.23
N LYS A 133 -1.73 5.31 12.47
CA LYS A 133 -0.76 5.88 13.41
C LYS A 133 0.64 5.29 13.30
N ILE A 134 0.74 3.99 12.98
CA ILE A 134 2.01 3.24 13.00
C ILE A 134 2.59 2.97 11.61
N GLY A 135 1.82 3.21 10.55
CA GLY A 135 2.21 2.99 9.17
C GLY A 135 3.33 3.93 8.71
N VAL A 136 4.05 3.50 7.68
CA VAL A 136 5.29 4.17 7.20
C VAL A 136 5.14 4.83 5.82
N SER A 137 3.93 4.93 5.26
CA SER A 137 3.69 5.47 3.91
C SER A 137 3.88 7.00 3.83
N LYS A 138 4.24 7.49 2.63
CA LYS A 138 4.69 8.88 2.36
C LYS A 138 3.73 9.98 2.82
N GLU A 139 2.44 9.71 2.89
CA GLU A 139 1.39 10.71 3.16
C GLU A 139 0.36 10.24 4.20
N GLY A 140 0.67 9.22 5.01
CA GLY A 140 -0.27 8.69 6.01
C GLY A 140 -1.57 8.12 5.45
N SER A 141 -1.69 7.98 4.13
CA SER A 141 -2.91 7.54 3.46
C SER A 141 -3.04 6.01 3.56
N SER A 142 -4.09 5.57 4.25
CA SER A 142 -4.38 4.16 4.52
C SER A 142 -5.70 3.79 3.85
N TYR A 143 -5.66 3.20 2.64
CA TYR A 143 -6.88 2.66 2.00
C TYR A 143 -7.10 1.23 2.43
N VAL A 144 -7.57 1.03 3.65
CA VAL A 144 -7.70 -0.32 4.24
C VAL A 144 -8.88 -1.12 3.69
N ASN A 145 -9.57 -0.62 2.65
CA ASN A 145 -10.71 -1.29 2.04
C ASN A 145 -10.64 -1.24 0.51
N ILE A 146 -10.54 -2.41 -0.12
CA ILE A 146 -10.51 -2.56 -1.57
C ILE A 146 -11.76 -1.98 -2.26
N GLY A 147 -12.92 -2.03 -1.61
CA GLY A 147 -14.16 -1.45 -2.11
C GLY A 147 -14.15 0.08 -2.11
N LEU A 148 -13.54 0.70 -1.09
CA LEU A 148 -13.34 2.16 -1.07
C LEU A 148 -12.30 2.57 -2.12
N LEU A 149 -11.20 1.82 -2.24
CA LEU A 149 -10.19 2.06 -3.26
C LEU A 149 -10.79 2.07 -4.67
N ILE A 150 -11.61 1.06 -5.01
CA ILE A 150 -12.25 1.00 -6.32
C ILE A 150 -13.12 2.24 -6.56
N LYS A 151 -13.89 2.68 -5.56
CA LYS A 151 -14.70 3.91 -5.67
C LYS A 151 -13.86 5.15 -5.90
N ASP A 152 -12.76 5.31 -5.16
CA ASP A 152 -11.87 6.47 -5.29
C ASP A 152 -11.12 6.49 -6.63
N LEU A 153 -10.65 5.33 -7.10
CA LEU A 153 -10.03 5.20 -8.43
C LEU A 153 -11.03 5.52 -9.54
N LEU A 154 -12.28 5.05 -9.43
CA LEU A 154 -13.33 5.39 -10.39
C LEU A 154 -13.63 6.90 -10.39
N LYS A 155 -13.64 7.53 -9.21
CA LYS A 155 -13.82 8.98 -9.06
C LYS A 155 -12.67 9.76 -9.70
N LEU A 156 -11.42 9.41 -9.41
CA LEU A 156 -10.23 10.04 -10.01
C LEU A 156 -10.22 9.92 -11.53
N LYS A 157 -10.56 8.73 -12.05
CA LYS A 157 -10.67 8.50 -13.50
C LYS A 157 -11.71 9.40 -14.14
N LYS A 158 -12.88 9.54 -13.50
CA LYS A 158 -13.96 10.44 -13.96
C LYS A 158 -13.49 11.89 -14.03
N GLU A 159 -12.90 12.40 -12.95
CA GLU A 159 -12.40 13.79 -12.88
C GLU A 159 -11.31 14.07 -13.93
N ARG A 160 -10.43 13.09 -14.21
CA ARG A 160 -9.38 13.22 -15.24
C ARG A 160 -9.98 13.27 -16.65
N LEU A 161 -10.98 12.43 -16.93
CA LEU A 161 -11.71 12.45 -18.20
C LEU A 161 -12.44 13.78 -18.40
N GLU A 162 -13.09 14.30 -17.36
CA GLU A 162 -13.77 15.60 -17.41
C GLU A 162 -12.78 16.73 -17.74
N LYS A 163 -11.60 16.77 -17.09
CA LYS A 163 -10.55 17.73 -17.42
C LYS A 163 -10.04 17.61 -18.85
N GLN A 164 -9.90 16.39 -19.38
CA GLN A 164 -9.48 16.17 -20.77
C GLN A 164 -10.53 16.68 -21.76
N VAL A 165 -11.81 16.39 -21.52
CA VAL A 165 -12.92 16.89 -22.35
C VAL A 165 -12.97 18.42 -22.32
N LEU A 166 -12.88 19.03 -21.14
CA LEU A 166 -12.86 20.49 -20.99
C LEU A 166 -11.67 21.12 -21.73
N HIS A 167 -10.48 20.54 -21.60
CA HIS A 167 -9.29 21.00 -22.34
C HIS A 167 -9.46 20.88 -23.85
N GLN A 168 -10.13 19.83 -24.32
CA GLN A 168 -10.38 19.62 -25.75
C GLN A 168 -11.43 20.59 -26.29
N LEU A 169 -12.49 20.89 -25.53
CA LEU A 169 -13.48 21.91 -25.85
C LEU A 169 -12.87 23.32 -25.84
N ALA A 170 -11.94 23.61 -24.92
CA ALA A 170 -11.23 24.88 -24.89
C ALA A 170 -10.31 25.06 -26.11
N LYS A 171 -9.72 23.97 -26.63
CA LYS A 171 -8.90 24.00 -27.85
C LYS A 171 -9.72 24.05 -29.14
N ASN A 172 -10.90 23.42 -29.14
CA ASN A 172 -11.80 23.35 -30.28
C ASN A 172 -13.22 23.79 -29.84
N PRO A 173 -13.44 25.10 -29.65
CA PRO A 173 -14.74 25.60 -29.25
C PRO A 173 -15.79 25.25 -30.32
N PRO A 174 -17.00 24.82 -29.93
CA PRO A 174 -18.04 24.51 -30.91
C PRO A 174 -18.40 25.77 -31.70
N CYS A 175 -18.47 25.65 -33.03
CA CYS A 175 -18.95 26.74 -33.90
C CYS A 175 -20.41 27.06 -33.51
N ILE A 176 -20.60 28.23 -32.89
CA ILE A 176 -21.93 28.77 -32.68
C ILE A 176 -22.41 29.26 -34.05
N MET A 177 -23.28 28.48 -34.70
CA MET A 177 -24.03 28.98 -35.86
C MET A 177 -25.00 30.03 -35.35
N HIS A 178 -24.64 31.30 -35.49
CA HIS A 178 -25.59 32.40 -35.34
C HIS A 178 -26.66 32.23 -36.42
N LEU A 179 -27.85 31.80 -36.00
CA LEU A 179 -29.06 31.89 -36.82
C LEU A 179 -29.47 33.37 -36.83
N SER A 180 -29.07 34.08 -37.88
CA SER A 180 -29.59 35.40 -38.21
C SER A 180 -31.05 35.24 -38.64
N ASN A 181 -31.97 35.78 -37.86
CA ASN A 181 -33.35 36.05 -38.31
C ASN A 181 -33.41 37.42 -38.99
#